data_AF-A0AAD5V3H1-F1
#
_entry.id   AF-A0AAD5V3H1-F1
#
_cell.length_a   1.000
_cell.length_b   1.000
_cell.length_c   1.000
_cell.angle_alpha   90.00
_cell.angle_beta   90.00
_cell.angle_gamma   90.00
#
_symmetry.space_group_name_H-M   'P 1'
#
loop_
_entity.id
_entity.type
_entity.pdbx_description
1 polymer ?
#
loop_
_entity_poly.entity_id
_entity_poly.type
_entity_poly.pdbx_seq_one_letter_code
_entity_poly.pdbx_strand_id
1 'polypeptide(L)'
;MLSISRNLRQTRIRLPPSARAASNLTRFNWEDPLDLDGLLTEEELAIRDTAREFCQESLLPKVIEMQRTEEFNPKIIPEMGALGLLGATIQGYGCAGVSTVAYGLIAREIERIDSGYRSTASVQSSLVMHPISEYGSEEQKTKYLPRLAKGEIIGCFGLTEPNHGSDPAAMETTAEEVDGGFVLNGAKTWITNAPVAYGNPGSPVLCDS
;
A
#
# COMPACT_ATOMS: atom_id res chain seq x y z
N MET A 1 0.16 26.92 -97.11
CA MET A 1 1.20 27.46 -96.22
C MET A 1 0.75 27.27 -94.78
N LEU A 2 1.54 26.52 -94.02
CA LEU A 2 1.81 26.55 -92.56
C LEU A 2 0.69 27.07 -91.62
N SER A 3 0.20 26.20 -90.72
CA SER A 3 0.68 26.03 -89.32
C SER A 3 0.07 27.11 -88.40
N ILE A 4 -0.63 26.82 -87.30
CA ILE A 4 -0.17 26.14 -86.07
C ILE A 4 -1.44 25.73 -85.28
N SER A 5 -1.58 24.46 -84.91
CA SER A 5 -2.54 24.03 -83.87
C SER A 5 -1.76 23.39 -82.73
N ARG A 6 -1.86 23.98 -81.53
CA ARG A 6 -1.15 23.57 -80.31
C ARG A 6 -1.76 22.27 -79.77
N ASN A 7 -1.06 21.15 -79.93
CA ASN A 7 -1.34 19.93 -79.19
C ASN A 7 -0.73 20.04 -77.78
N LEU A 8 -1.56 20.44 -76.79
CA LEU A 8 -1.23 20.26 -75.38
C LEU A 8 -1.51 18.81 -74.99
N ARG A 9 -0.52 17.92 -75.16
CA ARG A 9 -0.55 16.60 -74.52
C ARG A 9 -0.38 16.80 -73.01
N GLN A 10 -1.43 16.50 -72.26
CA GLN A 10 -1.41 16.40 -70.81
C GLN A 10 -0.46 15.27 -70.39
N THR A 11 0.76 15.61 -69.97
CA THR A 11 1.58 14.69 -69.19
C THR A 11 1.12 14.80 -67.74
N ARG A 12 0.06 14.05 -67.37
CA ARG A 12 -0.25 13.82 -65.96
C ARG A 12 0.88 13.00 -65.36
N ILE A 13 1.73 13.63 -64.56
CA ILE A 13 2.62 12.92 -63.64
C ILE A 13 1.72 12.15 -62.68
N ARG A 14 1.63 10.82 -62.82
CA ARG A 14 1.02 9.96 -61.80
C ARG A 14 2.00 9.93 -60.62
N LEU A 15 1.67 10.65 -59.55
CA LEU A 15 2.29 10.41 -58.25
C LEU A 15 1.91 8.99 -57.81
N PRO A 16 2.85 8.17 -57.33
CA PRO A 16 2.51 6.86 -56.77
C PRO A 16 1.56 7.05 -55.58
N PRO A 17 0.63 6.12 -55.33
CA PRO A 17 -0.16 6.16 -54.10
C PRO A 17 0.82 6.20 -52.94
N SER A 18 0.78 7.25 -52.13
CA SER A 18 1.57 7.31 -50.91
C SER A 18 1.15 6.11 -50.07
N ALA A 19 2.00 5.10 -49.99
CA ALA A 19 1.92 4.12 -48.94
C ALA A 19 2.12 4.91 -47.64
N ARG A 20 1.02 5.32 -47.01
CA ARG A 20 1.04 5.66 -45.60
C ARG A 20 1.44 4.36 -44.92
N ALA A 21 2.74 4.19 -44.68
CA ALA A 21 3.20 3.26 -43.69
C ALA A 21 2.39 3.62 -42.43
N ALA A 22 1.53 2.70 -41.99
CA ALA A 22 0.89 2.85 -40.70
C ALA A 22 2.03 3.09 -39.70
N SER A 23 2.01 4.24 -39.03
CA SER A 23 3.06 4.55 -38.07
C SER A 23 2.99 3.48 -36.98
N ASN A 24 4.01 2.65 -36.86
CA ASN A 24 4.20 1.70 -35.75
C ASN A 24 4.55 2.46 -34.44
N LEU A 25 3.94 3.62 -34.21
CA LEU A 25 4.06 4.35 -32.97
C LEU A 25 3.09 3.71 -31.98
N THR A 26 3.63 3.23 -30.86
CA THR A 26 2.84 2.74 -29.73
C THR A 26 1.82 3.81 -29.36
N ARG A 27 0.55 3.41 -29.19
CA ARG A 27 -0.52 4.35 -28.86
C ARG A 27 -0.23 4.90 -27.47
N PHE A 28 -0.09 6.22 -27.35
CA PHE A 28 0.16 6.87 -26.06
C PHE A 28 -0.98 6.58 -25.08
N ASN A 29 -0.63 6.07 -23.90
CA ASN A 29 -1.54 5.89 -22.77
C ASN A 29 -1.33 7.04 -21.78
N TRP A 30 -2.35 7.87 -21.56
CA TRP A 30 -2.24 9.00 -20.63
C TRP A 30 -2.36 8.58 -19.15
N GLU A 31 -2.92 7.39 -18.88
CA GLU A 31 -3.03 6.83 -17.53
C GLU A 31 -1.73 6.17 -17.07
N ASP A 32 -0.86 5.81 -18.03
CA ASP A 32 0.49 5.32 -17.81
C ASP A 32 1.48 5.89 -18.85
N PRO A 33 1.83 7.19 -18.74
CA PRO A 33 2.62 7.88 -19.77
C PRO A 33 4.03 7.33 -19.99
N LEU A 34 4.58 6.62 -19.00
CA LEU A 34 5.95 6.12 -18.98
C LEU A 34 6.02 4.58 -18.90
N ASP A 35 4.90 3.89 -19.17
CA ASP A 35 4.81 2.44 -19.19
C ASP A 35 5.34 1.79 -17.90
N LEU A 36 4.85 2.26 -16.74
CA LEU A 36 5.10 1.65 -15.44
C LEU A 36 4.77 0.16 -15.48
N ASP A 37 3.66 -0.22 -16.11
CA ASP A 37 3.25 -1.62 -16.19
C ASP A 37 4.29 -2.50 -16.91
N GLY A 38 4.95 -1.96 -17.94
CA GLY A 38 6.08 -2.61 -18.62
C GLY A 38 7.35 -2.76 -17.78
N LEU A 39 7.44 -2.07 -16.63
CA LEU A 39 8.56 -2.17 -15.68
C LEU A 39 8.29 -3.12 -14.51
N LEU A 40 7.05 -3.58 -14.35
CA LEU A 40 6.64 -4.45 -13.25
C LEU A 40 6.73 -5.92 -13.64
N THR A 41 7.01 -6.76 -12.66
CA THR A 41 6.92 -8.23 -12.84
C THR A 41 5.46 -8.68 -12.94
N GLU A 42 5.22 -9.86 -13.53
CA GLU A 42 3.88 -10.46 -13.58
C GLU A 42 3.28 -10.66 -12.17
N GLU A 43 4.13 -11.00 -11.18
CA GLU A 43 3.73 -11.13 -9.79
C GLU A 43 3.30 -9.79 -9.18
N GLU A 44 4.06 -8.71 -9.39
CA GLU A 44 3.72 -7.37 -8.93
C GLU A 44 2.42 -6.85 -9.54
N LEU A 45 2.20 -7.12 -10.83
CA LEU A 45 0.96 -6.79 -11.53
C LEU A 45 -0.23 -7.56 -10.93
N ALA A 46 -0.09 -8.88 -10.73
CA ALA A 46 -1.14 -9.71 -10.14
C ALA A 46 -1.49 -9.28 -8.71
N ILE A 47 -0.49 -8.93 -7.89
CA ILE A 47 -0.68 -8.42 -6.52
C ILE A 47 -1.41 -7.08 -6.54
N ARG A 48 -0.99 -6.15 -7.41
CA ARG A 48 -1.68 -4.86 -7.59
C ARG A 48 -3.14 -5.06 -7.97
N ASP A 49 -3.42 -5.94 -8.91
CA ASP A 49 -4.77 -6.15 -9.41
C ASP A 49 -5.66 -6.82 -8.35
N THR A 50 -5.12 -7.78 -7.59
CA THR A 50 -5.79 -8.36 -6.42
C THR A 50 -6.12 -7.30 -5.36
N ALA A 51 -5.16 -6.44 -5.02
CA ALA A 51 -5.37 -5.36 -4.07
C ALA A 51 -6.42 -4.36 -4.58
N ARG A 52 -6.39 -4.03 -5.88
CA ARG A 52 -7.37 -3.14 -6.51
C ARG A 52 -8.77 -3.73 -6.43
N GLU A 53 -8.97 -4.98 -6.82
CA GLU A 53 -10.27 -5.65 -6.76
C GLU A 53 -10.84 -5.62 -5.34
N PHE A 54 -10.04 -6.01 -4.35
CA PHE A 54 -10.41 -5.90 -2.93
C PHE A 54 -10.84 -4.48 -2.54
N CYS A 55 -10.06 -3.48 -2.94
CA CYS A 55 -10.34 -2.08 -2.61
C CYS A 55 -11.66 -1.60 -3.24
N GLN A 56 -11.93 -1.96 -4.48
CA GLN A 56 -13.17 -1.58 -5.18
C GLN A 56 -14.40 -2.28 -4.59
N GLU A 57 -14.29 -3.55 -4.22
CA GLU A 57 -15.43 -4.32 -3.71
C GLU A 57 -15.70 -4.11 -2.22
N SER A 58 -14.64 -4.00 -1.41
CA SER A 58 -14.76 -4.04 0.06
C SER A 58 -14.63 -2.68 0.73
N LEU A 59 -13.82 -1.76 0.17
CA LEU A 59 -13.51 -0.47 0.80
C LEU A 59 -14.35 0.67 0.20
N LEU A 60 -14.37 0.79 -1.14
CA LEU A 60 -15.06 1.89 -1.84
C LEU A 60 -16.54 2.06 -1.44
N PRO A 61 -17.35 1.00 -1.27
CA PRO A 61 -18.77 1.17 -0.94
C PRO A 61 -19.02 1.78 0.45
N LYS A 62 -18.02 1.72 1.36
CA LYS A 62 -18.16 2.10 2.77
C LYS A 62 -17.54 3.47 3.08
N VAL A 63 -16.56 3.90 2.28
CA VAL A 63 -15.67 5.04 2.59
C VAL A 63 -16.41 6.36 2.84
N ILE A 64 -17.43 6.68 2.03
CA ILE A 64 -18.12 7.98 2.13
C ILE A 64 -18.84 8.13 3.46
N GLU A 65 -19.54 7.08 3.90
CA GLU A 65 -20.29 7.11 5.15
C GLU A 65 -19.34 7.06 6.34
N MET A 66 -18.39 6.11 6.34
CA MET A 66 -17.39 5.98 7.41
C MET A 66 -16.61 7.28 7.64
N GLN A 67 -16.22 7.96 6.56
CA GLN A 67 -15.49 9.23 6.68
C GLN A 67 -16.39 10.37 7.16
N ARG A 68 -17.67 10.36 6.83
CA ARG A 68 -18.63 11.37 7.30
C ARG A 68 -18.96 11.21 8.79
N THR A 69 -19.01 9.96 9.26
CA THR A 69 -19.38 9.63 10.64
C THR A 69 -18.17 9.45 11.56
N GLU A 70 -16.95 9.56 11.03
CA GLU A 70 -15.69 9.34 11.75
C GLU A 70 -15.61 7.92 12.35
N GLU A 71 -16.25 6.95 11.69
CA GLU A 71 -16.30 5.56 12.13
C GLU A 71 -15.22 4.71 11.46
N PHE A 72 -14.56 3.87 12.26
CA PHE A 72 -13.61 2.87 11.78
C PHE A 72 -14.18 1.46 11.94
N ASN A 73 -14.14 0.66 10.87
CA ASN A 73 -14.56 -0.73 10.90
C ASN A 73 -13.32 -1.64 11.03
N PRO A 74 -13.02 -2.22 12.21
CA PRO A 74 -11.83 -3.05 12.41
C PRO A 74 -11.85 -4.35 11.61
N LYS A 75 -13.01 -4.77 11.05
CA LYS A 75 -13.10 -5.98 10.22
C LYS A 75 -12.32 -5.88 8.91
N ILE A 76 -11.98 -4.68 8.45
CA ILE A 76 -11.16 -4.51 7.24
C ILE A 76 -9.76 -5.12 7.39
N ILE A 77 -9.23 -5.21 8.62
CA ILE A 77 -7.88 -5.73 8.86
C ILE A 77 -7.83 -7.26 8.64
N PRO A 78 -8.73 -8.08 9.23
CA PRO A 78 -8.86 -9.48 8.83
C PRO A 78 -9.13 -9.69 7.35
N GLU A 79 -9.94 -8.84 6.71
CA GLU A 79 -10.20 -8.90 5.26
C GLU A 79 -8.90 -8.71 4.45
N MET A 80 -8.06 -7.73 4.82
CA MET A 80 -6.72 -7.54 4.24
C MET A 80 -5.77 -8.71 4.52
N GLY A 81 -5.82 -9.26 5.74
CA GLY A 81 -4.98 -10.38 6.15
C GLY A 81 -5.30 -11.68 5.38
N ALA A 82 -6.58 -11.92 5.07
CA ALA A 82 -7.00 -13.07 4.27
C ALA A 82 -6.42 -13.07 2.84
N LEU A 83 -6.05 -11.89 2.33
CA LEU A 83 -5.44 -11.69 1.01
C LEU A 83 -3.90 -11.56 1.08
N GLY A 84 -3.31 -11.67 2.27
CA GLY A 84 -1.85 -11.53 2.44
C GLY A 84 -1.32 -10.10 2.27
N LEU A 85 -2.19 -9.08 2.43
CA LEU A 85 -1.81 -7.67 2.24
C LEU A 85 -1.12 -7.04 3.46
N LEU A 86 -1.09 -7.75 4.60
CA LEU A 86 -0.48 -7.31 5.85
C LEU A 86 0.91 -7.92 6.04
N GLY A 87 1.90 -7.10 6.37
CA GLY A 87 3.29 -7.55 6.51
C GLY A 87 3.84 -8.19 5.24
N ALA A 88 3.37 -7.74 4.07
CA ALA A 88 3.52 -8.45 2.81
C ALA A 88 5.00 -8.76 2.45
N THR A 89 5.95 -7.94 2.88
CA THR A 89 7.39 -8.13 2.60
C THR A 89 8.10 -9.09 3.55
N ILE A 90 7.48 -9.47 4.67
CA ILE A 90 8.09 -10.35 5.67
C ILE A 90 8.14 -11.78 5.12
N GLN A 91 9.27 -12.44 5.31
CA GLN A 91 9.47 -13.83 4.90
C GLN A 91 9.04 -14.78 6.03
N GLY A 92 8.22 -15.79 5.69
CA GLY A 92 7.72 -16.77 6.65
C GLY A 92 6.55 -16.26 7.50
N TYR A 93 6.24 -16.96 8.60
CA TYR A 93 5.17 -16.60 9.55
C TYR A 93 3.76 -16.45 8.95
N GLY A 94 3.52 -16.98 7.74
CA GLY A 94 2.26 -16.80 7.02
C GLY A 94 2.12 -15.44 6.30
N CYS A 95 3.20 -14.67 6.21
CA CYS A 95 3.28 -13.46 5.38
C CYS A 95 3.59 -13.83 3.91
N ALA A 96 3.24 -12.93 2.99
CA ALA A 96 3.33 -13.20 1.54
C ALA A 96 4.77 -13.27 1.02
N GLY A 97 5.73 -12.57 1.65
CA GLY A 97 7.13 -12.54 1.24
C GLY A 97 7.40 -11.83 -0.10
N VAL A 98 6.58 -10.83 -0.45
CA VAL A 98 6.63 -10.15 -1.75
C VAL A 98 7.67 -9.03 -1.79
N SER A 99 7.94 -8.50 -2.99
CA SER A 99 8.88 -7.40 -3.20
C SER A 99 8.42 -6.10 -2.51
N THR A 100 9.37 -5.20 -2.24
CA THR A 100 9.05 -3.85 -1.74
C THR A 100 8.27 -3.01 -2.76
N VAL A 101 8.45 -3.28 -4.05
CA VAL A 101 7.65 -2.68 -5.13
C VAL A 101 6.20 -3.16 -5.04
N ALA A 102 5.97 -4.47 -4.87
CA ALA A 102 4.63 -5.02 -4.65
C ALA A 102 3.95 -4.41 -3.42
N TYR A 103 4.69 -4.24 -2.31
CA TYR A 103 4.17 -3.52 -1.14
C TYR A 103 3.77 -2.06 -1.46
N GLY A 104 4.58 -1.35 -2.24
CA GLY A 104 4.24 0.00 -2.72
C GLY A 104 2.99 0.01 -3.60
N LEU A 105 2.79 -0.99 -4.45
CA LEU A 105 1.59 -1.13 -5.28
C LEU A 105 0.34 -1.42 -4.44
N ILE A 106 0.44 -2.28 -3.42
CA ILE A 106 -0.65 -2.51 -2.45
C ILE A 106 -1.03 -1.18 -1.77
N ALA A 107 -0.05 -0.44 -1.25
CA ALA A 107 -0.29 0.85 -0.60
C ALA A 107 -0.97 1.85 -1.57
N ARG A 108 -0.51 1.90 -2.84
CA ARG A 108 -1.10 2.75 -3.88
C ARG A 108 -2.57 2.43 -4.14
N GLU A 109 -2.94 1.15 -4.23
CA GLU A 109 -4.34 0.77 -4.51
C GLU A 109 -5.26 0.95 -3.29
N ILE A 110 -4.76 0.75 -2.06
CA ILE A 110 -5.53 1.06 -0.83
C ILE A 110 -5.76 2.57 -0.71
N GLU A 111 -4.71 3.37 -0.88
CA GLU A 111 -4.79 4.83 -0.75
C GLU A 111 -5.57 5.49 -1.90
N ARG A 112 -5.71 4.82 -3.04
CA ARG A 112 -6.64 5.23 -4.11
C ARG A 112 -8.08 5.37 -3.59
N ILE A 113 -8.44 4.60 -2.55
CA ILE A 113 -9.74 4.72 -1.89
C ILE A 113 -9.68 5.75 -0.77
N ASP A 114 -8.79 5.56 0.21
CA ASP A 114 -8.69 6.44 1.38
C ASP A 114 -7.35 6.29 2.13
N SER A 115 -6.80 7.40 2.58
CA SER A 115 -5.54 7.43 3.34
C SER A 115 -5.66 6.82 4.75
N GLY A 116 -6.84 6.83 5.38
CA GLY A 116 -7.08 6.17 6.67
C GLY A 116 -6.95 4.65 6.59
N TYR A 117 -7.45 4.04 5.51
CA TYR A 117 -7.23 2.61 5.24
C TYR A 117 -5.75 2.29 5.02
N ARG A 118 -5.04 3.09 4.22
CA ARG A 118 -3.61 2.90 4.00
C ARG A 118 -2.79 3.15 5.28
N SER A 119 -3.19 4.10 6.13
CA SER A 119 -2.59 4.33 7.46
C SER A 119 -2.73 3.12 8.36
N THR A 120 -3.92 2.53 8.39
CA THR A 120 -4.19 1.31 9.16
C THR A 120 -3.27 0.16 8.71
N ALA A 121 -3.20 -0.10 7.40
CA ALA A 121 -2.37 -1.17 6.83
C ALA A 121 -0.85 -0.91 7.02
N SER A 122 -0.42 0.35 6.91
CA SER A 122 0.97 0.76 7.11
C SER A 122 1.41 0.60 8.57
N VAL A 123 0.55 0.94 9.54
CA VAL A 123 0.85 0.76 10.96
C VAL A 123 1.02 -0.72 11.26
N GLN A 124 0.04 -1.54 10.85
CA GLN A 124 0.09 -2.98 11.06
C GLN A 124 1.36 -3.60 10.42
N SER A 125 1.66 -3.26 9.17
CA SER A 125 2.75 -3.89 8.42
C SER A 125 4.13 -3.33 8.79
N SER A 126 4.34 -2.03 8.61
CA SER A 126 5.66 -1.41 8.71
C SER A 126 6.03 -0.94 10.11
N LEU A 127 5.05 -0.68 10.98
CA LEU A 127 5.32 -0.13 12.31
C LEU A 127 5.07 -1.11 13.45
N VAL A 128 4.42 -2.25 13.18
CA VAL A 128 4.19 -3.32 14.17
C VAL A 128 4.87 -4.60 13.73
N MET A 129 4.49 -5.17 12.58
CA MET A 129 5.03 -6.46 12.15
C MET A 129 6.51 -6.37 11.80
N HIS A 130 6.95 -5.31 11.10
CA HIS A 130 8.35 -5.12 10.75
C HIS A 130 9.29 -5.05 11.97
N PRO A 131 9.09 -4.19 12.99
CA PRO A 131 9.99 -4.19 14.16
C PRO A 131 9.97 -5.50 14.94
N ILE A 132 8.85 -6.21 15.04
CA ILE A 132 8.82 -7.56 15.63
C ILE A 132 9.66 -8.54 14.79
N SER A 133 9.57 -8.47 13.46
CA SER A 133 10.34 -9.32 12.54
C SER A 133 11.85 -9.04 12.61
N GLU A 134 12.24 -7.77 12.70
CA GLU A 134 13.64 -7.35 12.65
C GLU A 134 14.32 -7.41 14.02
N TYR A 135 13.66 -6.92 15.07
CA TYR A 135 14.26 -6.71 16.39
C TYR A 135 13.74 -7.69 17.46
N GLY A 136 12.63 -8.38 17.19
CA GLY A 136 12.04 -9.33 18.14
C GLY A 136 12.86 -10.62 18.29
N SER A 137 12.66 -11.31 19.41
CA SER A 137 13.12 -12.69 19.59
C SER A 137 12.30 -13.67 18.74
N GLU A 138 12.85 -14.86 18.47
CA GLU A 138 12.11 -15.89 17.73
C GLU A 138 10.81 -16.31 18.44
N GLU A 139 10.77 -16.24 19.77
CA GLU A 139 9.55 -16.46 20.55
C GLU A 139 8.50 -15.38 20.25
N GLN A 140 8.89 -14.10 20.23
CA GLN A 140 7.99 -12.98 19.90
C GLN A 140 7.49 -13.09 18.46
N LYS A 141 8.39 -13.36 17.50
CA LYS A 141 8.02 -13.53 16.09
C LYS A 141 7.00 -14.64 15.89
N THR A 142 7.27 -15.83 16.44
CA THR A 142 6.38 -16.99 16.33
C THR A 142 5.04 -16.75 17.02
N LYS A 143 5.01 -16.01 18.13
CA LYS A 143 3.80 -15.70 18.88
C LYS A 143 2.91 -14.66 18.19
N TYR A 144 3.50 -13.61 17.61
CA TYR A 144 2.74 -12.44 17.14
C TYR A 144 2.57 -12.36 15.62
N LEU A 145 3.62 -12.60 14.83
CA LEU A 145 3.57 -12.37 13.38
C LEU A 145 2.47 -13.15 12.67
N PRO A 146 2.24 -14.46 12.95
CA PRO A 146 1.18 -15.21 12.28
C PRO A 146 -0.22 -14.67 12.56
N ARG A 147 -0.45 -14.11 13.75
CA ARG A 147 -1.75 -13.55 14.16
C ARG A 147 -1.94 -12.13 13.59
N LEU A 148 -0.88 -11.33 13.56
CA LEU A 148 -0.87 -10.00 12.94
C LEU A 148 -1.09 -10.08 11.42
N ALA A 149 -0.44 -11.05 10.75
CA ALA A 149 -0.55 -11.27 9.30
C ALA A 149 -1.99 -11.62 8.87
N LYS A 150 -2.70 -12.38 9.70
CA LYS A 150 -4.11 -12.73 9.49
C LYS A 150 -5.09 -11.63 9.93
N GLY A 151 -4.61 -10.58 10.58
CA GLY A 151 -5.47 -9.55 11.18
C GLY A 151 -6.26 -10.03 12.41
N GLU A 152 -5.89 -11.15 13.04
CA GLU A 152 -6.52 -11.67 14.26
C GLU A 152 -6.23 -10.78 15.48
N ILE A 153 -5.10 -10.09 15.45
CA ILE A 153 -4.73 -9.04 16.40
C ILE A 153 -4.34 -7.78 15.64
N ILE A 154 -4.68 -6.64 16.23
CA ILE A 154 -4.39 -5.32 15.68
C ILE A 154 -3.36 -4.67 16.57
N GLY A 155 -2.27 -4.19 15.96
CA GLY A 155 -1.22 -3.46 16.65
C GLY A 155 -1.29 -1.95 16.42
N CYS A 156 -0.56 -1.24 17.25
CA CYS A 156 -0.28 0.19 17.18
C CYS A 156 1.20 0.44 17.47
N PHE A 157 1.68 1.63 17.11
CA PHE A 157 3.06 2.04 17.32
C PHE A 157 3.13 3.34 18.12
N GLY A 158 3.65 3.26 19.34
CA GLY A 158 3.60 4.30 20.36
C GLY A 158 4.89 5.11 20.45
N LEU A 159 5.17 5.98 19.47
CA LEU A 159 6.35 6.85 19.52
C LEU A 159 6.02 8.27 20.02
N THR A 160 5.16 8.98 19.28
CA THR A 160 4.80 10.38 19.50
C THR A 160 4.18 10.63 20.87
N GLU A 161 4.63 11.70 21.52
CA GLU A 161 4.15 12.14 22.84
C GLU A 161 3.52 13.53 22.76
N PRO A 162 2.70 13.96 23.75
CA PRO A 162 2.08 15.28 23.76
C PRO A 162 3.06 16.44 23.56
N ASN A 163 4.28 16.30 24.09
CA ASN A 163 5.33 17.32 24.02
C ASN A 163 6.38 17.05 22.92
N HIS A 164 6.38 15.84 22.33
CA HIS A 164 7.47 15.35 21.48
C HIS A 164 6.92 14.67 20.21
N GLY A 165 6.96 15.40 19.09
CA GLY A 165 6.61 14.89 17.76
C GLY A 165 7.83 14.77 16.85
N SER A 166 8.31 15.90 16.33
CA SER A 166 9.47 15.93 15.42
C SER A 166 10.80 15.60 16.11
N ASP A 167 10.88 15.74 17.44
CA ASP A 167 12.06 15.41 18.25
C ASP A 167 11.75 14.20 19.17
N PRO A 168 11.75 12.97 18.65
CA PRO A 168 11.51 11.78 19.46
C PRO A 168 12.65 11.48 20.44
N ALA A 169 13.84 12.08 20.27
CA ALA A 169 14.96 11.86 21.17
C ALA A 169 14.74 12.48 22.55
N ALA A 170 13.84 13.45 22.66
CA ALA A 170 13.46 14.12 23.90
C ALA A 170 12.29 13.42 24.65
N MET A 171 11.90 12.21 24.24
CA MET A 171 10.77 11.49 24.84
C MET A 171 10.86 11.36 26.36
N GLU A 172 9.72 11.50 27.02
CA GLU A 172 9.54 11.45 28.47
C GLU A 172 9.07 10.08 28.97
N THR A 173 8.55 9.21 28.09
CA THR A 173 8.19 7.84 28.49
C THR A 173 9.43 7.09 28.97
N THR A 174 9.33 6.49 30.14
CA THR A 174 10.41 5.74 30.80
C THR A 174 10.08 4.26 30.88
N ALA A 175 11.13 3.43 30.90
CA ALA A 175 11.05 2.01 31.23
C ALA A 175 12.01 1.73 32.40
N GLU A 176 11.46 1.47 33.58
CA GLU A 176 12.23 1.14 34.79
C GLU A 176 12.30 -0.38 34.95
N GLU A 177 13.50 -0.94 35.08
CA GLU A 177 13.70 -2.37 35.31
C GLU A 177 13.22 -2.76 36.72
N VAL A 178 12.43 -3.83 36.79
CA VAL A 178 11.92 -4.43 38.03
C VAL A 178 12.10 -5.94 37.98
N ASP A 179 11.89 -6.62 39.10
CA ASP A 179 12.00 -8.09 39.14
C ASP A 179 11.04 -8.73 38.11
N GLY A 180 11.61 -9.45 37.14
CA GLY A 180 10.88 -10.12 36.08
C GLY A 180 10.38 -9.25 34.92
N GLY A 181 10.76 -7.97 34.81
CA GLY A 181 10.37 -7.14 33.66
C GLY A 181 10.63 -5.64 33.79
N PHE A 182 9.74 -4.84 33.22
CA PHE A 182 9.82 -3.37 33.21
C PHE A 182 8.50 -2.74 33.61
N VAL A 183 8.57 -1.60 34.30
CA VAL A 183 7.43 -0.69 34.49
C VAL A 183 7.57 0.47 33.51
N LEU A 184 6.58 0.62 32.64
CA LEU A 184 6.52 1.72 31.68
C LEU A 184 5.65 2.85 32.23
N ASN A 185 6.16 4.09 32.21
CA ASN A 185 5.41 5.28 32.61
C ASN A 185 5.58 6.39 31.57
N GLY A 186 4.46 6.90 31.05
CA GLY A 186 4.45 7.94 30.04
C GLY A 186 3.09 8.12 29.40
N ALA A 187 3.02 8.98 28.39
CA ALA A 187 1.81 9.20 27.60
C ALA A 187 2.16 9.33 26.12
N LYS A 188 1.43 8.57 25.28
CA LYS A 188 1.52 8.63 23.82
C LYS A 188 0.28 9.29 23.24
N THR A 189 0.43 10.00 22.12
CA THR A 189 -0.66 10.70 21.44
C THR A 189 -0.57 10.55 19.93
N TRP A 190 -1.68 10.77 19.22
CA TRP A 190 -1.79 10.58 17.76
C TRP A 190 -1.47 9.16 17.28
N ILE A 191 -1.78 8.16 18.13
CA ILE A 191 -1.46 6.76 17.84
C ILE A 191 -2.58 6.12 17.03
N THR A 192 -2.31 5.94 15.74
CA THR A 192 -3.22 5.23 14.83
C THR A 192 -3.42 3.79 15.33
N ASN A 193 -4.66 3.29 15.20
CA ASN A 193 -5.15 2.00 15.70
C ASN A 193 -5.23 1.85 17.23
N ALA A 194 -4.65 2.73 18.06
CA ALA A 194 -4.60 2.51 19.51
C ALA A 194 -5.96 2.21 20.18
N PRO A 195 -7.08 2.90 19.85
CA PRO A 195 -8.38 2.59 20.46
C PRO A 195 -8.94 1.20 20.13
N VAL A 196 -8.42 0.55 19.07
CA VAL A 196 -8.88 -0.75 18.57
C VAL A 196 -7.78 -1.80 18.55
N ALA A 197 -6.62 -1.52 19.15
CA ALA A 197 -5.52 -2.46 19.24
C ALA A 197 -5.73 -3.38 20.46
N TYR A 198 -5.79 -4.69 20.22
CA TYR A 198 -6.03 -5.70 21.24
C TYR A 198 -5.25 -6.99 20.94
N GLY A 199 -4.57 -7.53 21.96
CA GLY A 199 -3.89 -8.83 21.86
C GLY A 199 -4.78 -10.04 22.16
N ASN A 200 -5.93 -9.80 22.81
CA ASN A 200 -7.03 -10.72 23.16
C ASN A 200 -8.23 -9.89 23.67
N PRO A 201 -9.48 -10.38 23.62
CA PRO A 201 -10.61 -9.70 24.25
C PRO A 201 -10.32 -9.45 25.74
N GLY A 202 -10.26 -8.17 26.15
CA GLY A 202 -9.99 -7.78 27.54
C GLY A 202 -8.52 -7.74 27.98
N SER A 203 -7.56 -7.89 27.06
CA SER A 203 -6.12 -7.72 27.37
C SER A 203 -5.62 -6.34 26.93
N PRO A 204 -4.65 -5.73 27.65
CA PRO A 204 -4.12 -4.42 27.30
C PRO A 204 -3.49 -4.40 25.90
N VAL A 205 -3.48 -3.19 25.36
CA VAL A 205 -3.12 -2.81 23.99
C VAL A 205 -1.71 -3.28 23.63
N LEU A 206 -1.56 -3.93 22.46
CA LEU A 206 -0.24 -4.16 21.84
C LEU A 206 0.21 -2.87 21.14
N CYS A 207 0.62 -1.88 21.93
CA CYS A 207 1.39 -0.73 21.43
C CYS A 207 2.84 -0.96 21.85
N ASP A 208 3.70 -1.28 20.89
CA ASP A 208 5.16 -1.24 21.13
C ASP A 208 5.60 0.24 21.14
N SER A 209 6.46 0.57 22.09
CA SER A 209 7.20 1.84 22.17
C SER A 209 8.65 1.63 21.76
#